data_AF-A0A364Y862-F1
#
_entry.id   AF-A0A364Y862-F1
#
_cell.length_a   1.000
_cell.length_b   1.000
_cell.length_c   1.000
_cell.angle_alpha   90.00
_cell.angle_beta   90.00
_cell.angle_gamma   90.00
#
_symmetry.space_group_name_H-M   'P 1'
#
loop_
_entity.id
_entity.type
_entity.pdbx_description
1 polymer ?
#
loop_
_entity_poly.entity_id
_entity_poly.type
_entity_poly.pdbx_seq_one_letter_code
_entity_poly.pdbx_strand_id
1 'polypeptide(L)'
;MSNEMNVRMGILLRLNVCLIFFIAIYISGCKSDTSLVDSEDSTANKIVVNLNEQHQKIQNFGASDAWTCQFVGQWPEEKRSQIADWLFSTEVDAQGKPKGIGLSLWRFNIGAGSAAQDNISDEWRRTPSFLLSKGKYDWNNQPGQLWFVDAAKQRGVSKLLGFTNSPPIQFTKNGKAYSSNGEEANVAPENYLNFATFLIDVVKAFKARGTSLDYISPFNEPQWDWTGNGQEGSPYKNTEIYAITKIFDSLLVKENLNSLIQIGEAGKLNYLYEKADKVTRGDQINQFFHIQSPLYLGALEKVDRVISGHSYFTSAPVETMRDVRTKVTDAVRKASVPLEFWQSEYCILGDQEEVKGGGKDTGIVTALYVARLIHHDLTMANASAWHWWLAVTAYDYKDGLIYVDKNKANGNYEDTKLLWALGNYSRFINAGATRVTVSGDNINVNNPKGLMMSAYVNPGNKELVVVAVNYGDVDLSSFINVEGAAVDQFKGYLTGPDADAKLKPLALVDSNEKVFIPKKSIVTFVGSIK
;
A
#
# COMPACT_ATOMS: atom_id res chain seq x y z
N MET A 1 7.28 59.78 -42.73
CA MET A 1 7.38 59.75 -41.25
C MET A 1 8.35 58.63 -40.91
N SER A 2 9.66 58.83 -41.12
CA SER A 2 10.67 59.37 -40.16
C SER A 2 10.83 58.47 -38.92
N ASN A 3 11.97 57.87 -38.59
CA ASN A 3 13.33 57.95 -39.15
C ASN A 3 14.15 56.73 -38.66
N GLU A 4 15.05 56.23 -39.50
CA GLU A 4 16.05 55.17 -39.26
C GLU A 4 17.37 55.69 -38.62
N MET A 5 18.36 54.79 -38.48
CA MET A 5 19.84 54.95 -38.31
C MET A 5 20.40 55.02 -36.88
N ASN A 6 21.56 54.48 -36.47
CA ASN A 6 22.74 53.77 -37.05
C ASN A 6 23.55 53.16 -35.85
N VAL A 7 24.13 51.95 -35.82
CA VAL A 7 25.34 51.36 -36.46
C VAL A 7 26.73 51.78 -35.89
N ARG A 8 27.48 50.76 -35.39
CA ARG A 8 28.96 50.51 -35.26
C ARG A 8 29.80 51.32 -34.25
N MET A 9 30.57 50.70 -33.33
CA MET A 9 31.77 49.82 -33.40
C MET A 9 33.10 50.59 -33.53
N GLY A 10 34.02 50.38 -32.59
CA GLY A 10 35.40 50.89 -32.65
C GLY A 10 36.31 50.29 -31.56
N ILE A 11 37.28 49.48 -32.00
CA ILE A 11 38.42 48.89 -31.28
C ILE A 11 39.64 49.82 -31.42
N LEU A 12 40.51 49.93 -30.39
CA LEU A 12 41.97 50.19 -30.45
C LEU A 12 42.50 50.34 -28.98
N LEU A 13 43.27 49.44 -28.36
CA LEU A 13 44.65 48.92 -28.54
C LEU A 13 45.78 49.92 -28.20
N ARG A 14 46.77 49.41 -27.41
CA ARG A 14 48.15 49.92 -27.07
C ARG A 14 48.29 50.54 -25.65
N LEU A 15 49.34 50.32 -24.84
CA LEU A 15 50.65 49.67 -25.01
C LEU A 15 51.30 49.35 -23.62
N ASN A 16 52.18 48.33 -23.64
CA ASN A 16 53.22 47.86 -22.70
C ASN A 16 53.83 48.81 -21.64
N VAL A 17 54.16 48.24 -20.46
CA VAL A 17 55.47 48.37 -19.78
C VAL A 17 55.82 47.08 -19.03
N CYS A 18 56.99 46.50 -19.32
CA CYS A 18 57.64 45.42 -18.58
C CYS A 18 58.29 45.93 -17.29
N LEU A 19 58.31 45.12 -16.23
CA LEU A 19 59.44 45.13 -15.28
C LEU A 19 59.67 43.72 -14.71
N ILE A 20 60.88 43.22 -14.90
CA ILE A 20 61.43 41.97 -14.35
C ILE A 20 62.09 42.30 -13.01
N PHE A 21 61.80 41.54 -11.96
CA PHE A 21 62.69 41.40 -10.81
C PHE A 21 62.73 39.93 -10.38
N PHE A 22 63.92 39.33 -10.51
CA PHE A 22 64.34 38.14 -9.77
C PHE A 22 64.69 38.56 -8.33
N ILE A 23 64.41 37.72 -7.32
CA ILE A 23 65.35 37.39 -6.21
C ILE A 23 64.79 36.24 -5.34
N ALA A 24 65.69 35.26 -5.16
CA ALA A 24 65.88 34.15 -4.21
C ALA A 24 64.92 33.82 -3.05
N ILE A 25 64.46 32.56 -3.09
CA ILE A 25 64.49 31.47 -2.06
C ILE A 25 64.67 31.86 -0.58
N TYR A 26 63.69 31.47 0.25
CA TYR A 26 63.91 30.95 1.61
C TYR A 26 63.16 29.62 1.80
N ILE A 27 63.91 28.60 2.21
CA ILE A 27 63.43 27.28 2.60
C ILE A 27 63.02 27.35 4.08
N SER A 28 61.80 26.93 4.40
CA SER A 28 61.38 26.52 5.75
C SER A 28 60.38 25.38 5.63
N GLY A 29 60.74 24.23 6.21
CA GLY A 29 60.01 22.98 6.11
C GLY A 29 58.66 22.98 6.84
N CYS A 30 57.69 22.28 6.28
CA CYS A 30 56.49 21.84 6.98
C CYS A 30 56.62 20.36 7.34
N LYS A 31 56.62 20.10 8.65
CA LYS A 31 56.42 18.78 9.24
C LYS A 31 55.01 18.29 8.89
N SER A 32 54.92 17.02 8.57
CA SER A 32 53.69 16.25 8.47
C SER A 32 53.08 16.03 9.86
N ASP A 33 52.01 16.73 10.18
CA ASP A 33 51.13 16.38 11.29
C ASP A 33 49.99 15.51 10.75
N THR A 34 50.23 14.21 10.72
CA THR A 34 49.16 13.20 10.74
C THR A 34 48.69 13.04 12.19
N SER A 35 47.73 13.85 12.62
CA SER A 35 46.92 13.53 13.79
C SER A 35 45.78 12.63 13.34
N LEU A 36 45.99 11.33 13.52
CA LEU A 36 44.89 10.38 13.71
C LEU A 36 44.20 10.79 15.00
N VAL A 37 43.08 11.51 14.87
CA VAL A 37 42.13 11.66 15.97
C VAL A 37 41.42 10.31 16.05
N ASP A 38 41.92 9.44 16.92
CA ASP A 38 41.09 8.42 17.56
C ASP A 38 39.98 9.17 18.30
N SER A 39 38.80 9.24 17.66
CA SER A 39 37.60 9.68 18.35
C SER A 39 37.15 8.54 19.26
N GLU A 40 37.26 8.82 20.56
CA GLU A 40 36.73 8.07 21.67
C GLU A 40 35.33 7.49 21.39
N ASP A 41 35.14 6.29 21.92
CA ASP A 41 33.95 5.45 22.00
C ASP A 41 32.65 6.25 22.21
N SER A 42 32.03 6.72 21.12
CA SER A 42 30.61 7.04 21.12
C SER A 42 29.89 5.71 21.35
N THR A 43 29.30 5.50 22.52
CA THR A 43 28.48 4.32 22.82
C THR A 43 27.66 3.94 21.60
N ALA A 44 28.04 2.86 20.92
CA ALA A 44 27.56 2.58 19.57
C ALA A 44 26.03 2.53 19.56
N ASN A 45 25.41 3.08 18.50
CA ASN A 45 23.96 2.91 18.29
C ASN A 45 23.65 1.41 18.31
N LYS A 46 22.73 1.01 19.19
CA LYS A 46 22.25 -0.37 19.29
C LYS A 46 20.75 -0.37 19.04
N ILE A 47 20.33 -1.21 18.11
CA ILE A 47 18.92 -1.55 17.93
C ILE A 47 18.67 -2.81 18.74
N VAL A 48 17.61 -2.83 19.54
CA VAL A 48 17.20 -3.99 20.32
C VAL A 48 15.88 -4.50 19.77
N VAL A 49 15.86 -5.78 19.36
CA VAL A 49 14.67 -6.50 18.92
C VAL A 49 14.27 -7.47 20.01
N ASN A 50 13.16 -7.22 20.69
CA ASN A 50 12.70 -8.04 21.81
C ASN A 50 11.61 -9.03 21.37
N LEU A 51 11.98 -10.30 21.20
CA LEU A 51 11.07 -11.35 20.73
C LEU A 51 9.98 -11.74 21.74
N ASN A 52 10.15 -11.36 23.02
CA ASN A 52 9.21 -11.67 24.08
C ASN A 52 8.04 -10.67 24.16
N GLU A 53 8.17 -9.49 23.56
CA GLU A 53 7.11 -8.49 23.52
C GLU A 53 6.44 -8.50 22.14
N GLN A 54 5.34 -9.25 22.05
CA GLN A 54 4.59 -9.50 20.83
C GLN A 54 3.40 -8.56 20.68
N HIS A 55 3.07 -8.21 19.45
CA HIS A 55 1.96 -7.34 19.08
C HIS A 55 0.98 -8.08 18.14
N GLN A 56 0.43 -7.40 17.13
CA GLN A 56 -0.48 -8.02 16.18
C GLN A 56 0.20 -9.06 15.29
N LYS A 57 -0.62 -9.98 14.77
CA LYS A 57 -0.25 -10.82 13.63
C LYS A 57 -0.49 -10.07 12.34
N ILE A 58 0.38 -10.26 11.37
CA ILE A 58 0.26 -9.72 10.02
C ILE A 58 -0.51 -10.75 9.18
N GLN A 59 -1.67 -10.37 8.68
CA GLN A 59 -2.53 -11.20 7.87
C GLN A 59 -2.03 -11.24 6.43
N ASN A 60 -1.82 -10.08 5.81
CA ASN A 60 -1.42 -9.99 4.40
C ASN A 60 -0.98 -8.57 3.97
N PHE A 61 -0.37 -8.51 2.79
CA PHE A 61 -0.12 -7.30 2.01
C PHE A 61 -0.75 -7.47 0.64
N GLY A 62 -1.38 -6.41 0.11
CA GLY A 62 -2.17 -6.52 -1.11
C GLY A 62 -2.15 -5.29 -2.01
N ALA A 63 -2.78 -5.44 -3.17
CA ALA A 63 -3.06 -4.38 -4.13
C ALA A 63 -4.32 -4.73 -4.94
N SER A 64 -4.88 -3.74 -5.63
CA SER A 64 -6.13 -3.83 -6.40
C SER A 64 -5.91 -3.94 -7.90
N ASP A 65 -6.76 -4.75 -8.53
CA ASP A 65 -6.81 -4.93 -9.97
C ASP A 65 -7.71 -3.91 -10.70
N ALA A 66 -8.28 -2.96 -9.97
CA ALA A 66 -9.25 -2.02 -10.49
C ALA A 66 -8.75 -1.30 -11.75
N TRP A 67 -9.69 -1.11 -12.69
CA TRP A 67 -9.54 -0.33 -13.92
C TRP A 67 -8.52 -0.87 -14.92
N THR A 68 -7.22 -0.77 -14.66
CA THR A 68 -6.17 -1.03 -15.65
C THR A 68 -6.00 -2.52 -15.94
N CYS A 69 -6.11 -3.39 -14.93
CA CYS A 69 -5.81 -4.82 -15.09
C CYS A 69 -6.83 -5.56 -15.98
N GLN A 70 -8.05 -5.01 -16.16
CA GLN A 70 -9.02 -5.58 -17.10
C GLN A 70 -8.51 -5.58 -18.55
N PHE A 71 -7.63 -4.64 -18.89
CA PHE A 71 -6.99 -4.54 -20.20
C PHE A 71 -5.62 -5.22 -20.22
N VAL A 72 -4.78 -4.94 -19.22
CA VAL A 72 -3.43 -5.53 -19.15
C VAL A 72 -3.48 -7.06 -19.04
N GLY A 73 -4.50 -7.63 -18.38
CA GLY A 73 -4.68 -9.07 -18.32
C GLY A 73 -5.01 -9.70 -19.69
N GLN A 74 -5.22 -8.90 -20.74
CA GLN A 74 -5.45 -9.35 -22.12
C GLN A 74 -4.26 -9.04 -23.05
N TRP A 75 -3.18 -8.44 -22.54
CA TRP A 75 -1.95 -8.20 -23.30
C TRP A 75 -1.23 -9.51 -23.66
N PRO A 76 -0.19 -9.48 -24.54
CA PRO A 76 0.63 -10.65 -24.84
C PRO A 76 1.16 -11.33 -23.57
N GLU A 77 1.13 -12.66 -23.56
CA GLU A 77 1.42 -13.50 -22.40
C GLU A 77 2.72 -13.11 -21.69
N GLU A 78 3.80 -12.93 -22.45
CA GLU A 78 5.12 -12.52 -21.94
C GLU A 78 5.04 -11.28 -21.03
N LYS A 79 4.32 -10.24 -21.47
CA LYS A 79 4.25 -8.96 -20.75
C LYS A 79 3.40 -9.06 -19.49
N ARG A 80 2.21 -9.65 -19.61
CA ARG A 80 1.32 -9.82 -18.44
C ARG A 80 1.92 -10.78 -17.41
N SER A 81 2.64 -11.81 -17.84
CA SER A 81 3.37 -12.72 -16.95
C SER A 81 4.52 -12.03 -16.22
N GLN A 82 5.28 -11.14 -16.87
CA GLN A 82 6.31 -10.34 -16.17
C GLN A 82 5.72 -9.40 -15.11
N ILE A 83 4.58 -8.77 -15.39
CA ILE A 83 3.85 -7.92 -14.42
C ILE A 83 3.36 -8.78 -13.25
N ALA A 84 2.80 -9.96 -13.53
CA ALA A 84 2.39 -10.91 -12.49
C ALA A 84 3.58 -11.42 -11.67
N ASP A 85 4.75 -11.64 -12.27
CA ASP A 85 5.97 -12.00 -11.55
C ASP A 85 6.37 -10.91 -10.56
N TRP A 86 6.40 -9.65 -11.01
CA TRP A 86 6.71 -8.52 -10.14
C TRP A 86 5.75 -8.38 -8.95
N LEU A 87 4.46 -8.63 -9.15
CA LEU A 87 3.45 -8.50 -8.10
C LEU A 87 3.46 -9.70 -7.14
N PHE A 88 3.55 -10.92 -7.65
CA PHE A 88 3.21 -12.12 -6.87
C PHE A 88 4.37 -13.08 -6.63
N SER A 89 5.43 -13.04 -7.42
CA SER A 89 6.49 -14.03 -7.30
C SER A 89 7.23 -13.89 -5.97
N THR A 90 7.37 -15.02 -5.27
CA THR A 90 8.28 -15.16 -4.12
C THR A 90 9.62 -15.79 -4.53
N GLU A 91 9.86 -16.02 -5.82
CA GLU A 91 11.13 -16.58 -6.28
C GLU A 91 12.26 -15.55 -6.20
N VAL A 92 13.49 -16.06 -6.24
CA VAL A 92 14.71 -15.26 -6.39
C VAL A 92 15.41 -15.63 -7.69
N ASP A 93 16.17 -14.69 -8.27
CA ASP A 93 17.05 -14.97 -9.39
C ASP A 93 18.37 -15.64 -8.94
N ALA A 94 19.25 -15.91 -9.92
CA ALA A 94 20.53 -16.57 -9.67
C ALA A 94 21.48 -15.74 -8.78
N GLN A 95 21.24 -14.44 -8.62
CA GLN A 95 21.99 -13.53 -7.77
C GLN A 95 21.33 -13.35 -6.39
N GLY A 96 20.22 -14.05 -6.13
CA GLY A 96 19.47 -13.97 -4.89
C GLY A 96 18.57 -12.74 -4.79
N LYS A 97 18.32 -12.01 -5.89
CA LYS A 97 17.41 -10.88 -5.91
C LYS A 97 15.97 -11.39 -6.06
N PRO A 98 15.00 -10.93 -5.26
CA PRO A 98 13.59 -11.26 -5.45
C PRO A 98 13.10 -10.89 -6.86
N LYS A 99 12.41 -11.84 -7.52
CA LYS A 99 11.78 -11.58 -8.83
C LYS A 99 10.54 -10.70 -8.71
N GLY A 100 9.90 -10.68 -7.54
CA GLY A 100 8.73 -9.88 -7.25
C GLY A 100 8.58 -9.59 -5.77
N ILE A 101 7.49 -8.90 -5.46
CA ILE A 101 7.19 -8.42 -4.10
C ILE A 101 6.39 -9.42 -3.28
N GLY A 102 5.89 -10.51 -3.88
CA GLY A 102 5.22 -11.57 -3.15
C GLY A 102 3.96 -11.12 -2.40
N LEU A 103 3.07 -10.34 -3.04
CA LEU A 103 1.79 -9.98 -2.43
C LEU A 103 1.07 -11.24 -1.91
N SER A 104 0.53 -11.18 -0.70
CA SER A 104 -0.17 -12.30 -0.06
C SER A 104 -1.69 -12.21 -0.19
N LEU A 105 -2.21 -11.04 -0.58
CA LEU A 105 -3.61 -10.85 -0.93
C LEU A 105 -3.75 -10.12 -2.27
N TRP A 106 -4.72 -10.55 -3.09
CA TRP A 106 -5.12 -9.85 -4.31
C TRP A 106 -6.57 -9.36 -4.21
N ARG A 107 -6.79 -8.06 -4.46
CA ARG A 107 -8.12 -7.45 -4.46
C ARG A 107 -8.69 -7.43 -5.88
N PHE A 108 -9.72 -8.23 -6.10
CA PHE A 108 -10.46 -8.33 -7.35
C PHE A 108 -11.68 -7.39 -7.32
N ASN A 109 -11.73 -6.40 -8.21
CA ASN A 109 -12.86 -5.50 -8.37
C ASN A 109 -14.00 -6.21 -9.12
N ILE A 110 -15.04 -6.59 -8.40
CA ILE A 110 -16.29 -7.16 -8.93
C ILE A 110 -17.07 -6.02 -9.61
N GLY A 111 -17.17 -6.05 -10.94
CA GLY A 111 -17.70 -4.92 -11.68
C GLY A 111 -19.22 -4.74 -11.58
N ALA A 112 -19.67 -3.49 -11.50
CA ALA A 112 -21.08 -3.13 -11.43
C ALA A 112 -21.80 -3.08 -12.79
N GLY A 113 -21.04 -3.12 -13.90
CA GLY A 113 -21.59 -3.19 -15.26
C GLY A 113 -21.66 -1.84 -15.98
N SER A 114 -20.94 -0.82 -15.51
CA SER A 114 -20.87 0.48 -16.17
C SER A 114 -20.28 0.45 -17.57
N ALA A 115 -19.55 -0.60 -17.97
CA ALA A 115 -19.06 -0.77 -19.34
C ALA A 115 -20.19 -0.95 -20.38
N ALA A 116 -21.39 -1.34 -19.95
CA ALA A 116 -22.59 -1.35 -20.79
C ALA A 116 -23.22 0.05 -20.95
N GLN A 117 -22.61 1.09 -20.34
CA GLN A 117 -23.10 2.46 -20.30
C GLN A 117 -22.04 3.42 -20.85
N ASP A 118 -22.46 4.63 -21.22
CA ASP A 118 -21.58 5.72 -21.67
C ASP A 118 -21.70 6.95 -20.76
N ASN A 119 -21.81 6.71 -19.44
CA ASN A 119 -22.10 7.76 -18.46
C ASN A 119 -20.93 8.04 -17.49
N ILE A 120 -19.95 7.14 -17.35
CA ILE A 120 -18.66 7.40 -16.70
C ILE A 120 -17.70 7.94 -17.75
N SER A 121 -17.08 9.09 -17.49
CA SER A 121 -16.33 9.85 -18.49
C SER A 121 -15.06 9.14 -18.99
N ASP A 122 -14.33 8.47 -18.10
CA ASP A 122 -13.18 7.66 -18.49
C ASP A 122 -13.57 6.20 -18.73
N GLU A 123 -13.49 5.77 -19.97
CA GLU A 123 -13.77 4.39 -20.38
C GLU A 123 -12.92 3.37 -19.61
N TRP A 124 -11.69 3.72 -19.22
CA TRP A 124 -10.80 2.79 -18.50
C TRP A 124 -11.27 2.50 -17.07
N ARG A 125 -12.16 3.33 -16.53
CA ARG A 125 -12.75 3.18 -15.20
C ARG A 125 -14.14 2.54 -15.24
N ARG A 126 -14.64 2.22 -16.44
CA ARG A 126 -15.85 1.42 -16.61
C ARG A 126 -15.52 -0.05 -16.37
N THR A 127 -16.48 -0.80 -15.85
CA THR A 127 -16.30 -2.22 -15.55
C THR A 127 -17.42 -3.04 -16.18
N PRO A 128 -17.11 -4.18 -16.83
CA PRO A 128 -18.13 -5.17 -17.13
C PRO A 128 -18.56 -5.89 -15.84
N SER A 129 -19.77 -6.43 -15.81
CA SER A 129 -20.29 -7.21 -14.68
C SER A 129 -20.53 -8.65 -15.06
N PHE A 130 -20.36 -9.57 -14.11
CA PHE A 130 -20.86 -10.93 -14.28
C PHE A 130 -22.38 -10.97 -14.45
N LEU A 131 -23.12 -10.01 -13.89
CA LEU A 131 -24.57 -9.89 -14.06
C LEU A 131 -24.90 -9.09 -15.31
N LEU A 132 -25.36 -9.78 -16.37
CA LEU A 132 -25.72 -9.14 -17.64
C LEU A 132 -27.12 -8.51 -17.57
N SER A 133 -28.06 -9.25 -17.01
CA SER A 133 -29.42 -8.82 -16.71
C SER A 133 -29.94 -9.62 -15.53
N LYS A 134 -31.08 -9.22 -14.93
CA LYS A 134 -31.63 -9.89 -13.74
C LYS A 134 -31.74 -11.41 -13.96
N GLY A 135 -30.96 -12.19 -13.19
CA GLY A 135 -30.92 -13.65 -13.25
C GLY A 135 -30.09 -14.26 -14.39
N LYS A 136 -29.40 -13.46 -15.22
CA LYS A 136 -28.53 -13.93 -16.31
C LYS A 136 -27.08 -13.53 -16.06
N TYR A 137 -26.22 -14.54 -15.97
CA TYR A 137 -24.80 -14.36 -15.69
C TYR A 137 -23.90 -14.78 -16.86
N ASP A 138 -22.77 -14.10 -16.98
CA ASP A 138 -21.59 -14.59 -17.71
C ASP A 138 -20.37 -14.50 -16.79
N TRP A 139 -19.95 -15.66 -16.28
CA TRP A 139 -18.84 -15.78 -15.33
C TRP A 139 -17.45 -15.55 -15.94
N ASN A 140 -17.37 -15.31 -17.25
CA ASN A 140 -16.13 -14.97 -17.94
C ASN A 140 -16.06 -13.49 -18.34
N ASN A 141 -17.05 -12.66 -17.96
CA ASN A 141 -17.18 -11.27 -18.43
C ASN A 141 -16.18 -10.27 -17.83
N GLN A 142 -15.15 -10.73 -17.10
CA GLN A 142 -14.02 -9.91 -16.64
C GLN A 142 -12.68 -10.61 -16.96
N PRO A 143 -12.39 -10.95 -18.23
CA PRO A 143 -11.37 -11.93 -18.57
C PRO A 143 -9.95 -11.50 -18.17
N GLY A 144 -9.60 -10.22 -18.29
CA GLY A 144 -8.27 -9.73 -17.91
C GLY A 144 -8.02 -9.81 -16.40
N GLN A 145 -9.01 -9.43 -15.58
CA GLN A 145 -8.92 -9.52 -14.13
C GLN A 145 -8.95 -10.98 -13.65
N LEU A 146 -9.78 -11.83 -14.26
CA LEU A 146 -9.78 -13.27 -14.00
C LEU A 146 -8.44 -13.92 -14.32
N TRP A 147 -7.74 -13.48 -15.37
CA TRP A 147 -6.38 -13.92 -15.65
C TRP A 147 -5.42 -13.56 -14.52
N PHE A 148 -5.50 -12.35 -13.95
CA PHE A 148 -4.69 -11.94 -12.79
C PHE A 148 -5.02 -12.76 -11.54
N VAL A 149 -6.28 -13.11 -11.31
CA VAL A 149 -6.68 -14.03 -10.22
C VAL A 149 -6.00 -15.40 -10.39
N ASP A 150 -6.02 -15.96 -11.60
CA ASP A 150 -5.38 -17.24 -11.88
C ASP A 150 -3.84 -17.13 -11.75
N ALA A 151 -3.24 -16.04 -12.24
CA ALA A 151 -1.80 -15.78 -12.18
C ALA A 151 -1.29 -15.56 -10.74
N ALA A 152 -2.06 -14.88 -9.91
CA ALA A 152 -1.82 -14.72 -8.48
C ALA A 152 -1.81 -16.09 -7.77
N LYS A 153 -2.84 -16.90 -8.00
CA LYS A 153 -2.92 -18.25 -7.42
C LYS A 153 -1.76 -19.14 -7.86
N GLN A 154 -1.39 -19.11 -9.14
CA GLN A 154 -0.24 -19.87 -9.67
C GLN A 154 1.09 -19.51 -8.99
N ARG A 155 1.23 -18.27 -8.51
CA ARG A 155 2.43 -17.76 -7.82
C ARG A 155 2.33 -17.83 -6.30
N GLY A 156 1.29 -18.48 -5.77
CA GLY A 156 1.17 -18.77 -4.34
C GLY A 156 0.54 -17.66 -3.50
N VAL A 157 -0.15 -16.68 -4.11
CA VAL A 157 -0.97 -15.71 -3.35
C VAL A 157 -1.99 -16.48 -2.52
N SER A 158 -1.98 -16.26 -1.20
CA SER A 158 -2.69 -17.10 -0.24
C SER A 158 -4.14 -16.69 -0.01
N LYS A 159 -4.49 -15.43 -0.30
CA LYS A 159 -5.82 -14.87 -0.07
C LYS A 159 -6.34 -14.07 -1.26
N LEU A 160 -7.64 -14.16 -1.51
CA LEU A 160 -8.35 -13.28 -2.45
C LEU A 160 -9.46 -12.51 -1.75
N LEU A 161 -9.60 -11.23 -2.11
CA LEU A 161 -10.69 -10.37 -1.68
C LEU A 161 -11.46 -9.89 -2.91
N GLY A 162 -12.77 -10.14 -2.95
CA GLY A 162 -13.65 -9.52 -3.94
C GLY A 162 -14.27 -8.24 -3.38
N PHE A 163 -14.22 -7.12 -4.09
CA PHE A 163 -14.85 -5.88 -3.64
C PHE A 163 -15.68 -5.22 -4.72
N THR A 164 -16.65 -4.40 -4.33
CA THR A 164 -17.49 -3.62 -5.24
C THR A 164 -17.41 -2.13 -4.92
N ASN A 165 -17.24 -1.30 -5.95
CA ASN A 165 -17.42 0.16 -5.80
C ASN A 165 -18.90 0.55 -5.82
N SER A 166 -19.75 -0.22 -6.50
CA SER A 166 -21.18 0.04 -6.66
C SER A 166 -21.96 -1.26 -6.75
N PRO A 167 -23.25 -1.30 -6.35
CA PRO A 167 -24.14 -2.41 -6.66
C PRO A 167 -24.29 -2.55 -8.19
N PRO A 168 -24.61 -3.75 -8.71
CA PRO A 168 -24.90 -3.93 -10.14
C PRO A 168 -25.96 -2.95 -10.63
N ILE A 169 -25.75 -2.36 -11.81
CA ILE A 169 -26.65 -1.31 -12.36
C ILE A 169 -28.12 -1.75 -12.49
N GLN A 170 -28.39 -3.05 -12.54
CA GLN A 170 -29.75 -3.62 -12.58
C GLN A 170 -30.50 -3.46 -11.25
N PHE A 171 -29.78 -3.20 -10.16
CA PHE A 171 -30.34 -3.06 -8.81
C PHE A 171 -30.24 -1.63 -8.26
N THR A 172 -29.52 -0.75 -8.96
CA THR A 172 -29.34 0.63 -8.50
C THR A 172 -30.59 1.48 -8.72
N LYS A 173 -30.79 2.48 -7.85
CA LYS A 173 -31.99 3.35 -7.87
C LYS A 173 -32.15 4.12 -9.18
N ASN A 174 -31.03 4.51 -9.77
CA ASN A 174 -30.98 5.34 -10.97
C ASN A 174 -30.57 4.55 -12.23
N GLY A 175 -30.36 3.24 -12.12
CA GLY A 175 -29.84 2.40 -13.18
C GLY A 175 -28.42 2.74 -13.62
N LYS A 176 -27.63 3.47 -12.81
CA LYS A 176 -26.23 3.85 -13.06
C LYS A 176 -25.32 3.30 -11.96
N ALA A 177 -24.03 3.19 -12.26
CA ALA A 177 -23.02 2.72 -11.31
C ALA A 177 -22.49 3.80 -10.35
N TYR A 178 -23.03 5.03 -10.41
CA TYR A 178 -22.70 6.13 -9.51
C TYR A 178 -23.98 6.79 -8.99
N SER A 179 -23.93 7.45 -7.83
CA SER A 179 -25.11 8.01 -7.16
C SER A 179 -25.63 9.27 -7.85
N SER A 180 -26.94 9.56 -7.70
CA SER A 180 -27.53 10.81 -8.20
C SER A 180 -27.47 11.95 -7.18
N ASN A 181 -27.73 11.66 -5.90
CA ASN A 181 -27.82 12.68 -4.83
C ASN A 181 -26.64 12.63 -3.85
N GLY A 182 -25.97 11.48 -3.78
CA GLY A 182 -24.84 11.27 -2.89
C GLY A 182 -25.15 11.22 -1.42
N GLU A 183 -26.41 11.01 -1.04
CA GLU A 183 -26.87 11.04 0.35
C GLU A 183 -27.05 9.66 0.99
N GLU A 184 -27.33 8.64 0.19
CA GLU A 184 -27.59 7.29 0.66
C GLU A 184 -27.19 6.23 -0.38
N ALA A 185 -27.32 4.96 0.02
CA ALA A 185 -27.12 3.82 -0.87
C ALA A 185 -27.79 4.03 -2.23
N ASN A 186 -27.03 3.90 -3.31
CA ASN A 186 -27.57 3.88 -4.67
C ASN A 186 -28.24 2.54 -4.99
N VAL A 187 -28.74 1.82 -3.99
CA VAL A 187 -29.57 0.62 -4.10
C VAL A 187 -30.73 0.79 -3.13
N ALA A 188 -31.96 0.50 -3.58
CA ALA A 188 -33.14 0.65 -2.74
C ALA A 188 -33.29 -0.55 -1.78
N PRO A 189 -33.92 -0.40 -0.60
CA PRO A 189 -34.08 -1.48 0.38
C PRO A 189 -34.67 -2.78 -0.18
N GLU A 190 -35.63 -2.68 -1.11
CA GLU A 190 -36.23 -3.82 -1.82
C GLU A 190 -35.24 -4.62 -2.67
N ASN A 191 -34.08 -4.04 -2.99
CA ASN A 191 -33.01 -4.66 -3.76
C ASN A 191 -31.81 -5.11 -2.90
N TYR A 192 -31.81 -4.92 -1.59
CA TYR A 192 -30.70 -5.37 -0.73
C TYR A 192 -30.50 -6.89 -0.81
N LEU A 193 -31.60 -7.66 -0.84
CA LEU A 193 -31.52 -9.11 -1.02
C LEU A 193 -30.96 -9.49 -2.40
N ASN A 194 -31.34 -8.78 -3.46
CA ASN A 194 -30.84 -9.03 -4.81
C ASN A 194 -29.33 -8.75 -4.89
N PHE A 195 -28.87 -7.65 -4.29
CA PHE A 195 -27.45 -7.31 -4.23
C PHE A 195 -26.63 -8.34 -3.43
N ALA A 196 -27.11 -8.72 -2.24
CA ALA A 196 -26.44 -9.76 -1.45
C ALA A 196 -26.43 -11.12 -2.15
N THR A 197 -27.53 -11.49 -2.84
CA THR A 197 -27.60 -12.73 -3.64
C THR A 197 -26.60 -12.71 -4.79
N PHE A 198 -26.44 -11.58 -5.47
CA PHE A 198 -25.40 -11.42 -6.49
C PHE A 198 -24.00 -11.71 -5.95
N LEU A 199 -23.64 -11.16 -4.78
CA LEU A 199 -22.34 -11.44 -4.16
C LEU A 199 -22.17 -12.91 -3.78
N ILE A 200 -23.23 -13.57 -3.31
CA ILE A 200 -23.23 -15.02 -3.06
C ILE A 200 -22.98 -15.81 -4.35
N ASP A 201 -23.63 -15.44 -5.45
CA ASP A 201 -23.46 -16.11 -6.73
C ASP A 201 -22.01 -15.93 -7.25
N VAL A 202 -21.41 -14.76 -7.07
CA VAL A 202 -19.98 -14.53 -7.36
C VAL A 202 -19.07 -15.44 -6.53
N VAL A 203 -19.29 -15.55 -5.22
CA VAL A 203 -18.53 -16.48 -4.35
C VAL A 203 -18.65 -17.91 -4.84
N LYS A 204 -19.87 -18.36 -5.19
CA LYS A 204 -20.11 -19.71 -5.74
C LYS A 204 -19.42 -19.91 -7.09
N ALA A 205 -19.41 -18.91 -7.96
CA ALA A 205 -18.74 -18.97 -9.26
C ALA A 205 -17.21 -19.10 -9.11
N PHE A 206 -16.60 -18.35 -8.19
CA PHE A 206 -15.17 -18.49 -7.89
C PHE A 206 -14.86 -19.88 -7.34
N LYS A 207 -15.69 -20.41 -6.41
CA LYS A 207 -15.60 -21.78 -5.92
C LYS A 207 -15.66 -22.81 -7.05
N ALA A 208 -16.60 -22.65 -8.00
CA ALA A 208 -16.73 -23.53 -9.16
C ALA A 208 -15.53 -23.44 -10.12
N ARG A 209 -14.85 -22.29 -10.20
CA ARG A 209 -13.57 -22.12 -10.92
C ARG A 209 -12.39 -22.77 -10.19
N GLY A 210 -12.59 -23.32 -9.00
CA GLY A 210 -11.54 -23.93 -8.18
C GLY A 210 -10.69 -22.90 -7.44
N THR A 211 -11.17 -21.67 -7.27
CA THR A 211 -10.56 -20.64 -6.42
C THR A 211 -11.53 -20.25 -5.31
N SER A 212 -11.12 -19.46 -4.32
CA SER A 212 -12.00 -18.99 -3.25
C SER A 212 -11.80 -17.50 -3.05
N LEU A 213 -12.90 -16.77 -2.91
CA LEU A 213 -12.85 -15.42 -2.34
C LEU A 213 -12.90 -15.58 -0.82
N ASP A 214 -11.76 -15.40 -0.16
CA ASP A 214 -11.68 -15.47 1.31
C ASP A 214 -12.46 -14.34 1.96
N TYR A 215 -12.46 -13.17 1.32
CA TYR A 215 -13.12 -11.97 1.80
C TYR A 215 -14.00 -11.35 0.71
N ILE A 216 -15.13 -10.77 1.11
CA ILE A 216 -15.96 -9.92 0.26
C ILE A 216 -16.15 -8.57 0.96
N SER A 217 -15.83 -7.48 0.26
CA SER A 217 -16.04 -6.11 0.72
C SER A 217 -17.12 -5.42 -0.14
N PRO A 218 -18.39 -5.34 0.34
CA PRO A 218 -19.50 -4.86 -0.48
C PRO A 218 -19.56 -3.34 -0.66
N PHE A 219 -18.75 -2.59 0.09
CA PHE A 219 -18.86 -1.13 0.20
C PHE A 219 -17.48 -0.52 0.03
N ASN A 220 -17.34 0.52 -0.79
CA ASN A 220 -16.11 1.27 -0.94
C ASN A 220 -16.33 2.73 -0.55
N GLU A 221 -15.55 3.24 0.40
CA GLU A 221 -15.60 4.62 0.90
C GLU A 221 -17.03 5.16 1.03
N PRO A 222 -17.86 4.52 1.88
CA PRO A 222 -19.29 4.82 1.95
C PRO A 222 -19.56 6.27 2.34
N GLN A 223 -18.57 6.96 2.90
CA GLN A 223 -18.64 8.35 3.31
C GLN A 223 -18.72 9.34 2.15
N TRP A 224 -18.21 9.01 0.96
CA TRP A 224 -18.23 9.93 -0.18
C TRP A 224 -19.57 9.96 -0.88
N ASP A 225 -19.81 11.07 -1.58
CA ASP A 225 -21.10 11.33 -2.21
C ASP A 225 -21.23 10.58 -3.54
N TRP A 226 -20.11 10.24 -4.21
CA TRP A 226 -20.11 9.44 -5.43
C TRP A 226 -21.11 9.92 -6.51
N THR A 227 -21.33 11.23 -6.59
CA THR A 227 -22.22 11.87 -7.58
C THR A 227 -21.50 12.21 -8.89
N GLY A 228 -20.17 12.29 -8.85
CA GLY A 228 -19.34 12.52 -10.02
C GLY A 228 -19.31 11.32 -10.95
N ASN A 229 -19.22 11.57 -12.26
CA ASN A 229 -19.13 10.54 -13.27
C ASN A 229 -17.68 10.07 -13.56
N GLY A 230 -16.77 10.23 -12.59
CA GLY A 230 -15.36 9.88 -12.75
C GLY A 230 -15.05 8.40 -12.52
N GLN A 231 -15.93 7.67 -11.83
CA GLN A 231 -15.80 6.23 -11.56
C GLN A 231 -17.13 5.67 -10.99
N GLU A 232 -17.20 4.35 -10.81
CA GLU A 232 -18.27 3.71 -10.05
C GLU A 232 -18.18 4.06 -8.57
N GLY A 233 -19.32 4.16 -7.88
CA GLY A 233 -19.37 4.49 -6.46
C GLY A 233 -20.78 4.54 -5.89
N SER A 234 -20.93 4.29 -4.59
CA SER A 234 -22.18 4.50 -3.88
C SER A 234 -21.91 4.99 -2.46
N PRO A 235 -22.57 6.06 -1.98
CA PRO A 235 -22.58 6.38 -0.56
C PRO A 235 -23.29 5.27 0.20
N TYR A 236 -23.02 5.12 1.49
CA TYR A 236 -23.87 4.31 2.37
C TYR A 236 -23.96 4.94 3.76
N LYS A 237 -25.17 5.02 4.30
CA LYS A 237 -25.38 5.26 5.73
C LYS A 237 -25.01 4.01 6.51
N ASN A 238 -24.57 4.16 7.76
CA ASN A 238 -24.25 3.02 8.61
C ASN A 238 -25.46 2.09 8.82
N THR A 239 -26.68 2.65 8.84
CA THR A 239 -27.92 1.86 8.89
C THR A 239 -28.13 0.98 7.66
N GLU A 240 -27.66 1.42 6.49
CA GLU A 240 -27.76 0.70 5.22
C GLU A 240 -26.68 -0.39 5.12
N ILE A 241 -25.44 -0.06 5.52
CA ILE A 241 -24.35 -1.04 5.69
C ILE A 241 -24.82 -2.17 6.61
N TYR A 242 -25.37 -1.83 7.78
CA TYR A 242 -25.90 -2.81 8.74
C TYR A 242 -26.96 -3.73 8.11
N ALA A 243 -27.94 -3.16 7.42
CA ALA A 243 -29.04 -3.91 6.82
C ALA A 243 -28.56 -4.89 5.74
N ILE A 244 -27.68 -4.42 4.84
CA ILE A 244 -27.13 -5.24 3.75
C ILE A 244 -26.22 -6.34 4.32
N THR A 245 -25.35 -6.00 5.27
CA THR A 245 -24.43 -6.96 5.90
C THR A 245 -25.18 -8.09 6.60
N LYS A 246 -26.28 -7.81 7.32
CA LYS A 246 -27.09 -8.86 7.97
C LYS A 246 -27.71 -9.84 6.98
N ILE A 247 -28.19 -9.32 5.84
CA ILE A 247 -28.75 -10.17 4.79
C ILE A 247 -27.63 -11.04 4.21
N PHE A 248 -26.48 -10.44 3.92
CA PHE A 248 -25.35 -11.14 3.32
C PHE A 248 -24.78 -12.23 4.25
N ASP A 249 -24.63 -11.93 5.54
CA ASP A 249 -24.24 -12.89 6.58
C ASP A 249 -25.18 -14.10 6.61
N SER A 250 -26.49 -13.83 6.68
CA SER A 250 -27.52 -14.88 6.71
C SER A 250 -27.45 -15.79 5.48
N LEU A 251 -27.14 -15.23 4.30
CA LEU A 251 -27.00 -16.01 3.08
C LEU A 251 -25.70 -16.84 3.07
N LEU A 252 -24.57 -16.27 3.50
CA LEU A 252 -23.30 -17.00 3.60
C LEU A 252 -23.41 -18.19 4.57
N VAL A 253 -24.08 -18.01 5.71
CA VAL A 253 -24.37 -19.09 6.67
C VAL A 253 -25.27 -20.15 6.04
N LYS A 254 -26.40 -19.74 5.44
CA LYS A 254 -27.36 -20.65 4.81
C LYS A 254 -26.74 -21.51 3.71
N GLU A 255 -25.85 -20.93 2.91
CA GLU A 255 -25.17 -21.60 1.80
C GLU A 255 -23.89 -22.34 2.22
N ASN A 256 -23.54 -22.30 3.51
CA ASN A 256 -22.32 -22.89 4.08
C ASN A 256 -21.05 -22.45 3.32
N LEU A 257 -20.91 -21.15 3.09
CA LEU A 257 -19.76 -20.54 2.44
C LEU A 257 -18.77 -20.04 3.49
N ASN A 258 -17.47 -20.16 3.17
CA ASN A 258 -16.38 -19.83 4.08
C ASN A 258 -15.92 -18.37 3.99
N SER A 259 -16.39 -17.62 3.00
CA SER A 259 -16.04 -16.21 2.81
C SER A 259 -16.47 -15.38 4.02
N LEU A 260 -15.63 -14.41 4.40
CA LEU A 260 -15.94 -13.42 5.42
C LEU A 260 -16.33 -12.09 4.78
N ILE A 261 -17.18 -11.34 5.46
CA ILE A 261 -17.64 -10.01 5.06
C ILE A 261 -16.71 -9.00 5.72
N GLN A 262 -15.98 -8.28 4.90
CA GLN A 262 -15.13 -7.20 5.35
C GLN A 262 -15.90 -5.87 5.22
N ILE A 263 -15.85 -5.06 6.27
CA ILE A 263 -16.61 -3.82 6.38
C ILE A 263 -15.73 -2.66 6.83
N GLY A 264 -16.23 -1.45 6.61
CA GLY A 264 -15.51 -0.21 6.87
C GLY A 264 -15.23 0.48 5.55
N GLU A 265 -14.16 0.04 4.88
CA GLU A 265 -13.50 0.67 3.71
C GLU A 265 -13.57 2.19 3.83
N ALA A 266 -13.29 2.70 5.03
CA ALA A 266 -13.52 4.09 5.36
C ALA A 266 -12.59 4.98 4.53
N GLY A 267 -13.13 5.93 3.75
CA GLY A 267 -12.32 6.76 2.85
C GLY A 267 -11.31 7.68 3.57
N LYS A 268 -11.43 7.79 4.90
CA LYS A 268 -10.45 8.37 5.82
C LYS A 268 -10.47 7.58 7.12
N LEU A 269 -9.31 7.44 7.76
CA LEU A 269 -9.22 6.72 9.04
C LEU A 269 -10.00 7.36 10.19
N ASN A 270 -10.23 8.67 10.20
CA ASN A 270 -11.00 9.30 11.28
C ASN A 270 -12.49 8.91 11.26
N TYR A 271 -13.06 8.54 10.11
CA TYR A 271 -14.42 8.00 10.05
C TYR A 271 -14.59 6.68 10.82
N LEU A 272 -13.50 6.01 11.21
CA LEU A 272 -13.57 4.82 12.04
C LEU A 272 -13.93 5.11 13.50
N TYR A 273 -13.51 6.25 14.06
CA TYR A 273 -13.64 6.54 15.50
C TYR A 273 -14.40 7.84 15.82
N GLU A 274 -14.74 8.63 14.82
CA GLU A 274 -15.57 9.82 14.98
C GLU A 274 -16.53 10.00 13.80
N LYS A 275 -17.61 10.75 14.05
CA LYS A 275 -18.60 11.10 13.02
C LYS A 275 -18.00 11.99 11.92
N ALA A 276 -17.00 12.81 12.30
CA ALA A 276 -16.39 13.84 11.46
C ALA A 276 -17.45 14.65 10.68
N ASP A 277 -17.22 14.91 9.39
CA ASP A 277 -18.12 15.64 8.49
C ASP A 277 -19.25 14.77 7.89
N LYS A 278 -19.35 13.48 8.25
CA LYS A 278 -20.34 12.53 7.70
C LYS A 278 -21.09 11.81 8.82
N VAL A 279 -21.96 12.55 9.51
CA VAL A 279 -22.65 12.15 10.76
C VAL A 279 -23.32 10.78 10.72
N THR A 280 -23.91 10.39 9.58
CA THR A 280 -24.64 9.11 9.43
C THR A 280 -23.77 7.97 8.88
N ARG A 281 -22.47 8.22 8.64
CA ARG A 281 -21.53 7.31 7.93
C ARG A 281 -20.18 7.14 8.63
N GLY A 282 -19.80 8.06 9.52
CA GLY A 282 -18.62 7.96 10.37
C GLY A 282 -18.89 7.18 11.67
N ASP A 283 -17.94 7.23 12.61
CA ASP A 283 -17.97 6.53 13.89
C ASP A 283 -18.14 5.00 13.76
N GLN A 284 -17.59 4.41 12.69
CA GLN A 284 -17.93 3.04 12.27
C GLN A 284 -17.57 1.97 13.30
N ILE A 285 -16.46 2.09 14.04
CA ILE A 285 -16.08 1.11 15.07
C ILE A 285 -17.12 1.08 16.19
N ASN A 286 -17.51 2.25 16.70
CA ASN A 286 -18.53 2.34 17.74
C ASN A 286 -19.90 1.87 17.22
N GLN A 287 -20.26 2.23 15.98
CA GLN A 287 -21.55 1.82 15.40
C GLN A 287 -21.63 0.29 15.17
N PHE A 288 -20.58 -0.35 14.68
CA PHE A 288 -20.64 -1.76 14.27
C PHE A 288 -20.08 -2.74 15.31
N PHE A 289 -19.19 -2.30 16.20
CA PHE A 289 -18.47 -3.21 17.11
C PHE A 289 -18.59 -2.82 18.59
N HIS A 290 -19.44 -1.87 18.96
CA HIS A 290 -19.84 -1.66 20.36
C HIS A 290 -21.19 -2.34 20.65
N ILE A 291 -21.26 -3.21 21.66
CA ILE A 291 -22.42 -4.09 21.94
C ILE A 291 -23.72 -3.31 22.24
N GLN A 292 -23.61 -2.07 22.71
CA GLN A 292 -24.77 -1.20 22.99
C GLN A 292 -25.31 -0.50 21.74
N SER A 293 -24.60 -0.57 20.61
CA SER A 293 -25.04 0.05 19.37
C SER A 293 -26.22 -0.74 18.78
N PRO A 294 -27.29 -0.07 18.30
CA PRO A 294 -28.36 -0.73 17.56
C PRO A 294 -27.88 -1.31 16.21
N LEU A 295 -26.70 -0.89 15.74
CA LEU A 295 -26.07 -1.34 14.50
C LEU A 295 -24.96 -2.38 14.75
N TYR A 296 -24.94 -3.02 15.92
CA TYR A 296 -23.89 -3.97 16.28
C TYR A 296 -23.87 -5.20 15.34
N LEU A 297 -22.74 -5.39 14.67
CA LEU A 297 -22.44 -6.48 13.73
C LEU A 297 -21.50 -7.52 14.33
N GLY A 298 -20.84 -7.24 15.46
CA GLY A 298 -19.81 -8.13 16.05
C GLY A 298 -20.30 -9.51 16.52
N ALA A 299 -21.61 -9.77 16.54
CA ALA A 299 -22.20 -11.08 16.83
C ALA A 299 -22.50 -11.93 15.58
N LEU A 300 -22.40 -11.36 14.38
CA LEU A 300 -22.66 -12.08 13.12
C LEU A 300 -21.53 -13.06 12.80
N GLU A 301 -21.85 -14.23 12.26
CA GLU A 301 -20.89 -15.33 12.08
C GLU A 301 -19.86 -15.04 11.00
N LYS A 302 -20.30 -14.40 9.91
CA LYS A 302 -19.52 -14.18 8.69
C LYS A 302 -18.97 -12.76 8.60
N VAL A 303 -19.33 -11.85 9.51
CA VAL A 303 -18.65 -10.55 9.59
C VAL A 303 -17.25 -10.76 10.12
N ASP A 304 -16.26 -10.33 9.33
CA ASP A 304 -14.87 -10.40 9.73
C ASP A 304 -14.67 -9.54 10.98
N ARG A 305 -13.91 -10.03 11.95
CA ARG A 305 -13.56 -9.26 13.16
C ARG A 305 -12.39 -8.34 12.87
N VAL A 306 -12.51 -7.63 11.77
CA VAL A 306 -11.55 -6.70 11.20
C VAL A 306 -12.34 -5.49 10.69
N ILE A 307 -11.94 -4.29 11.09
CA ILE A 307 -12.44 -3.05 10.51
C ILE A 307 -11.40 -2.50 9.53
N SER A 308 -11.85 -2.04 8.36
CA SER A 308 -10.95 -1.52 7.35
C SER A 308 -11.12 -0.02 7.08
N GLY A 309 -10.00 0.62 6.75
CA GLY A 309 -9.98 2.03 6.40
C GLY A 309 -8.84 2.38 5.44
N HIS A 310 -8.97 3.55 4.81
CA HIS A 310 -8.04 4.08 3.82
C HIS A 310 -7.24 5.21 4.45
N SER A 311 -5.94 5.27 4.15
CA SER A 311 -5.01 6.24 4.75
C SER A 311 -5.10 7.64 4.11
N TYR A 312 -6.03 7.86 3.17
CA TYR A 312 -6.19 9.16 2.50
C TYR A 312 -6.51 10.28 3.49
N PHE A 313 -6.02 11.48 3.17
CA PHE A 313 -6.25 12.73 3.91
C PHE A 313 -5.87 12.70 5.41
N THR A 314 -5.21 11.62 5.84
CA THR A 314 -4.77 11.36 7.21
C THR A 314 -3.33 10.84 7.23
N SER A 315 -2.62 10.96 6.10
CA SER A 315 -1.21 10.56 5.91
C SER A 315 -0.22 11.72 6.03
N ALA A 316 -0.72 12.95 6.08
CA ALA A 316 0.06 14.18 6.16
C ALA A 316 -0.73 15.30 6.87
N PRO A 317 -0.06 16.25 7.56
CA PRO A 317 1.36 16.19 7.94
C PRO A 317 1.64 15.05 8.94
N VAL A 318 2.92 14.77 9.19
CA VAL A 318 3.39 13.68 10.06
C VAL A 318 2.69 13.65 11.42
N GLU A 319 2.41 14.81 12.02
CA GLU A 319 1.71 14.90 13.30
C GLU A 319 0.29 14.35 13.20
N THR A 320 -0.44 14.75 12.16
CA THR A 320 -1.79 14.22 11.87
C THR A 320 -1.74 12.74 11.57
N MET A 321 -0.73 12.29 10.81
CA MET A 321 -0.52 10.87 10.51
C MET A 321 -0.41 10.05 11.79
N ARG A 322 0.41 10.48 12.75
CA ARG A 322 0.63 9.77 14.03
C ARG A 322 -0.57 9.84 14.96
N ASP A 323 -1.21 11.00 15.07
CA ASP A 323 -2.36 11.20 15.95
C ASP A 323 -3.56 10.34 15.53
N VAL A 324 -3.88 10.32 14.24
CA VAL A 324 -5.00 9.53 13.72
C VAL A 324 -4.78 8.04 13.95
N ARG A 325 -3.57 7.53 13.71
CA ARG A 325 -3.21 6.10 13.90
C ARG A 325 -3.31 5.69 15.36
N THR A 326 -2.91 6.57 16.28
CA THR A 326 -3.07 6.35 17.72
C THR A 326 -4.55 6.24 18.09
N LYS A 327 -5.39 7.15 17.58
CA LYS A 327 -6.85 7.13 17.80
C LYS A 327 -7.53 5.90 17.21
N VAL A 328 -7.08 5.42 16.04
CA VAL A 328 -7.57 4.15 15.46
C VAL A 328 -7.27 2.99 16.41
N THR A 329 -6.03 2.84 16.87
CA THR A 329 -5.67 1.79 17.84
C THR A 329 -6.50 1.86 19.12
N ASP A 330 -6.69 3.07 19.66
CA ASP A 330 -7.48 3.26 20.88
C ASP A 330 -8.96 2.90 20.67
N ALA A 331 -9.53 3.22 19.51
CA ALA A 331 -10.91 2.86 19.17
C ALA A 331 -11.07 1.35 18.98
N VAL A 332 -10.14 0.70 18.28
CA VAL A 332 -10.11 -0.76 18.08
C VAL A 332 -10.04 -1.49 19.43
N ARG A 333 -9.18 -1.03 20.35
CA ARG A 333 -9.07 -1.61 21.71
C ARG A 333 -10.34 -1.46 22.56
N LYS A 334 -11.21 -0.49 22.24
CA LYS A 334 -12.47 -0.24 22.95
C LYS A 334 -13.66 -0.97 22.34
N ALA A 335 -13.48 -1.69 21.23
CA ALA A 335 -14.52 -2.52 20.66
C ALA A 335 -14.97 -3.62 21.65
N SER A 336 -16.22 -4.06 21.53
CA SER A 336 -16.80 -5.11 22.39
C SER A 336 -16.40 -6.54 21.98
N VAL A 337 -15.61 -6.68 20.92
CA VAL A 337 -15.01 -7.93 20.46
C VAL A 337 -13.52 -7.71 20.21
N PRO A 338 -12.67 -8.76 20.23
CA PRO A 338 -11.32 -8.67 19.70
C PRO A 338 -11.42 -8.26 18.23
N LEU A 339 -11.02 -7.03 17.93
CA LEU A 339 -11.12 -6.41 16.61
C LEU A 339 -9.71 -6.13 16.11
N GLU A 340 -9.44 -6.42 14.84
CA GLU A 340 -8.21 -5.99 14.16
C GLU A 340 -8.49 -4.81 13.22
N PHE A 341 -7.43 -4.15 12.75
CA PHE A 341 -7.52 -3.06 11.78
C PHE A 341 -6.73 -3.38 10.52
N TRP A 342 -7.34 -3.14 9.36
CA TRP A 342 -6.66 -3.20 8.06
C TRP A 342 -6.57 -1.80 7.44
N GLN A 343 -5.35 -1.40 7.09
CA GLN A 343 -5.19 -0.39 6.06
C GLN A 343 -5.46 -1.09 4.72
N SER A 344 -6.50 -0.65 4.03
CA SER A 344 -7.13 -1.44 2.97
C SER A 344 -7.09 -0.76 1.60
N GLU A 345 -6.73 0.51 1.54
CA GLU A 345 -6.46 1.22 0.30
C GLU A 345 -5.63 2.47 0.56
N TYR A 346 -4.63 2.69 -0.29
CA TYR A 346 -3.91 3.95 -0.36
C TYR A 346 -3.25 4.12 -1.72
N CYS A 347 -3.22 5.36 -2.18
CA CYS A 347 -2.23 5.87 -3.10
C CYS A 347 -1.94 7.34 -2.81
N ILE A 348 -0.99 7.93 -3.55
CA ILE A 348 -0.76 9.36 -3.43
C ILE A 348 -1.91 10.11 -4.10
N LEU A 349 -2.82 10.65 -3.28
CA LEU A 349 -3.94 11.45 -3.74
C LEU A 349 -3.74 12.92 -3.37
N GLY A 350 -3.53 13.75 -4.39
CA GLY A 350 -3.18 15.16 -4.20
C GLY A 350 -1.77 15.35 -3.64
N ASP A 351 -1.42 16.61 -3.39
CA ASP A 351 -0.14 16.94 -2.77
C ASP A 351 -0.10 16.43 -1.33
N GLN A 352 0.95 15.67 -1.02
CA GLN A 352 1.39 15.35 0.32
C GLN A 352 2.61 16.21 0.63
N GLU A 353 3.09 16.18 1.89
CA GLU A 353 4.24 16.94 2.39
C GLU A 353 5.36 17.18 1.35
N GLU A 354 6.23 16.20 1.13
CA GLU A 354 7.33 16.27 0.15
C GLU A 354 6.97 15.62 -1.21
N VAL A 355 5.81 14.96 -1.31
CA VAL A 355 5.37 14.27 -2.51
C VAL A 355 4.28 15.06 -3.22
N LYS A 356 4.56 15.51 -4.44
CA LYS A 356 3.56 16.14 -5.31
C LYS A 356 2.65 15.08 -5.93
N GLY A 357 1.34 15.31 -5.90
CA GLY A 357 0.37 14.29 -6.31
C GLY A 357 0.37 14.01 -7.81
N GLY A 358 0.44 15.07 -8.62
CA GLY A 358 0.43 14.95 -10.08
C GLY A 358 1.71 14.33 -10.66
N GLY A 359 1.56 13.67 -11.81
CA GLY A 359 2.66 13.15 -12.63
C GLY A 359 3.18 11.78 -12.17
N LYS A 360 3.65 11.00 -13.13
CA LYS A 360 4.35 9.73 -12.96
C LYS A 360 5.62 9.92 -12.13
N ASP A 361 5.87 8.98 -11.21
CA ASP A 361 7.11 8.92 -10.45
C ASP A 361 7.56 7.47 -10.24
N THR A 362 8.75 7.15 -10.76
CA THR A 362 9.38 5.83 -10.60
C THR A 362 10.48 5.85 -9.54
N GLY A 363 10.77 7.02 -8.96
CA GLY A 363 11.89 7.28 -8.05
C GLY A 363 11.62 7.03 -6.57
N ILE A 364 12.66 7.24 -5.77
CA ILE A 364 12.71 6.86 -4.34
C ILE A 364 11.89 7.76 -3.41
N VAL A 365 11.58 9.00 -3.81
CA VAL A 365 10.94 9.99 -2.93
C VAL A 365 9.54 9.53 -2.51
N THR A 366 8.68 9.20 -3.49
CA THR A 366 7.36 8.65 -3.20
C THR A 366 7.44 7.31 -2.47
N ALA A 367 8.41 6.48 -2.83
CA ALA A 367 8.61 5.17 -2.22
C ALA A 367 8.94 5.28 -0.71
N LEU A 368 9.80 6.21 -0.31
CA LEU A 368 10.13 6.47 1.09
C LEU A 368 8.94 7.03 1.86
N TYR A 369 8.19 7.97 1.27
CA TYR A 369 6.99 8.53 1.89
C TYR A 369 5.99 7.42 2.24
N VAL A 370 5.75 6.50 1.29
CA VAL A 370 4.85 5.36 1.52
C VAL A 370 5.44 4.37 2.52
N ALA A 371 6.75 4.11 2.50
CA ALA A 371 7.38 3.25 3.51
C ALA A 371 7.26 3.82 4.93
N ARG A 372 7.39 5.15 5.09
CA ARG A 372 7.08 5.84 6.35
C ARG A 372 5.65 5.61 6.77
N LEU A 373 4.70 5.69 5.84
CA LEU A 373 3.28 5.45 6.10
C LEU A 373 3.01 4.01 6.54
N ILE A 374 3.52 3.02 5.79
CA ILE A 374 3.42 1.58 6.12
C ILE A 374 3.97 1.32 7.52
N HIS A 375 5.17 1.84 7.83
CA HIS A 375 5.77 1.69 9.16
C HIS A 375 4.84 2.19 10.27
N HIS A 376 4.24 3.36 10.11
CA HIS A 376 3.36 3.94 11.14
C HIS A 376 1.99 3.24 11.19
N ASP A 377 1.45 2.78 10.06
CA ASP A 377 0.24 1.95 10.06
C ASP A 377 0.48 0.64 10.84
N LEU A 378 1.61 -0.02 10.63
CA LEU A 378 1.95 -1.28 11.31
C LEU A 378 2.32 -1.06 12.79
N THR A 379 3.06 -0.01 13.13
CA THR A 379 3.60 0.18 14.50
C THR A 379 2.73 1.04 15.41
N MET A 380 1.93 1.97 14.87
CA MET A 380 1.07 2.86 15.66
C MET A 380 -0.41 2.52 15.55
N ALA A 381 -0.93 2.26 14.34
CA ALA A 381 -2.32 1.81 14.15
C ALA A 381 -2.50 0.32 14.40
N ASN A 382 -1.41 -0.40 14.66
CA ASN A 382 -1.39 -1.83 14.90
C ASN A 382 -2.08 -2.61 13.76
N ALA A 383 -1.94 -2.11 12.52
CA ALA A 383 -2.59 -2.69 11.36
C ALA A 383 -2.10 -4.13 11.14
N SER A 384 -3.02 -5.04 10.87
CA SER A 384 -2.72 -6.43 10.53
C SER A 384 -2.66 -6.68 9.03
N ALA A 385 -3.07 -5.71 8.20
CA ALA A 385 -2.83 -5.74 6.76
C ALA A 385 -2.56 -4.34 6.19
N TRP A 386 -1.90 -4.30 5.04
CA TRP A 386 -1.62 -3.07 4.30
C TRP A 386 -1.81 -3.29 2.79
N HIS A 387 -2.72 -2.54 2.18
CA HIS A 387 -3.08 -2.68 0.77
C HIS A 387 -2.87 -1.36 0.00
N TRP A 388 -2.17 -1.48 -1.13
CA TRP A 388 -2.11 -0.44 -2.13
C TRP A 388 -3.44 -0.36 -2.91
N TRP A 389 -3.71 0.81 -3.53
CA TRP A 389 -4.79 0.95 -4.50
C TRP A 389 -4.45 0.23 -5.81
N LEU A 390 -4.15 0.92 -6.92
CA LEU A 390 -3.92 0.26 -8.21
C LEU A 390 -2.58 -0.47 -8.24
N ALA A 391 -2.59 -1.78 -8.48
CA ALA A 391 -1.35 -2.50 -8.75
C ALA A 391 -0.68 -1.99 -10.04
N VAL A 392 -1.49 -1.66 -11.05
CA VAL A 392 -1.05 -1.23 -12.37
C VAL A 392 -1.80 0.04 -12.77
N THR A 393 -1.08 1.08 -13.22
CA THR A 393 -1.67 2.34 -13.67
C THR A 393 -1.27 2.67 -15.10
N ALA A 394 -2.25 3.13 -15.87
CA ALA A 394 -2.04 3.70 -17.20
C ALA A 394 -2.04 5.24 -17.19
N TYR A 395 -2.04 5.84 -16.00
CA TYR A 395 -2.20 7.27 -15.79
C TYR A 395 -0.88 7.93 -15.42
N ASP A 396 -0.72 9.19 -15.82
CA ASP A 396 0.40 10.04 -15.42
C ASP A 396 0.19 10.56 -13.98
N TYR A 397 0.16 9.63 -13.03
CA TYR A 397 -0.19 9.87 -11.64
C TYR A 397 0.49 8.84 -10.70
N LYS A 398 0.58 9.14 -9.41
CA LYS A 398 1.24 8.28 -8.40
C LYS A 398 0.26 7.30 -7.73
N ASP A 399 -0.61 6.70 -8.54
CA ASP A 399 -1.65 5.76 -8.11
C ASP A 399 -1.30 4.29 -8.31
N GLY A 400 -0.27 3.99 -9.11
CA GLY A 400 0.14 2.63 -9.46
C GLY A 400 1.50 2.18 -8.90
N LEU A 401 1.65 0.88 -8.66
CA LEU A 401 2.97 0.27 -8.39
C LEU A 401 3.76 0.05 -9.69
N ILE A 402 3.06 -0.21 -10.80
CA ILE A 402 3.62 -0.47 -12.13
C ILE A 402 2.94 0.46 -13.13
N TYR A 403 3.73 1.16 -13.94
CA TYR A 403 3.23 1.99 -15.03
C TYR A 403 3.10 1.17 -16.30
N VAL A 404 2.05 1.43 -17.08
CA VAL A 404 1.85 0.85 -18.41
C VAL A 404 1.41 1.92 -19.42
N ASP A 405 1.68 1.70 -20.70
CA ASP A 405 1.06 2.53 -21.73
C ASP A 405 -0.46 2.38 -21.70
N LYS A 406 -1.21 3.48 -21.87
CA LYS A 406 -2.68 3.48 -21.94
C LYS A 406 -3.18 2.89 -23.27
N ASN A 407 -2.98 1.59 -23.45
CA ASN A 407 -3.36 0.80 -24.62
C ASN A 407 -4.01 -0.52 -24.19
N LYS A 408 -5.16 -0.85 -24.80
CA LYS A 408 -5.95 -2.00 -24.37
C LYS A 408 -5.39 -3.36 -24.79
N ALA A 409 -4.57 -3.41 -25.83
CA ALA A 409 -4.10 -4.65 -26.45
C ALA A 409 -2.62 -4.93 -26.20
N ASN A 410 -1.76 -3.91 -26.10
CA ASN A 410 -0.33 -4.07 -25.89
C ASN A 410 0.33 -2.72 -25.54
N GLY A 411 1.39 -2.74 -24.75
CA GLY A 411 2.16 -1.53 -24.44
C GLY A 411 3.48 -1.83 -23.72
N ASN A 412 4.24 -0.78 -23.42
CA ASN A 412 5.38 -0.85 -22.52
C ASN A 412 4.91 -0.88 -21.07
N TYR A 413 5.78 -1.37 -20.19
CA TYR A 413 5.55 -1.43 -18.75
C TYR A 413 6.84 -1.12 -17.99
N GLU A 414 6.71 -0.51 -16.82
CA GLU A 414 7.84 -0.08 -15.99
C GLU A 414 7.49 -0.22 -14.50
N ASP A 415 8.40 -0.81 -13.73
CA ASP A 415 8.31 -0.90 -12.28
C ASP A 415 8.71 0.42 -11.60
N THR A 416 8.33 0.59 -10.34
CA THR A 416 8.64 1.79 -9.55
C THR A 416 9.46 1.43 -8.33
N LYS A 417 10.22 2.38 -7.76
CA LYS A 417 10.80 2.18 -6.42
C LYS A 417 9.73 1.95 -5.36
N LEU A 418 8.52 2.46 -5.58
CA LEU A 418 7.36 2.25 -4.71
C LEU A 418 6.95 0.77 -4.66
N LEU A 419 6.92 0.06 -5.80
CA LEU A 419 6.73 -1.40 -5.85
C LEU A 419 7.71 -2.09 -4.90
N TRP A 420 9.00 -1.82 -5.06
CA TRP A 420 10.06 -2.46 -4.26
C TRP A 420 10.13 -1.97 -2.80
N ALA A 421 9.59 -0.79 -2.50
CA ALA A 421 9.40 -0.34 -1.12
C ALA A 421 8.31 -1.17 -0.43
N LEU A 422 7.17 -1.39 -1.08
CA LEU A 422 6.17 -2.35 -0.59
C LEU A 422 6.75 -3.76 -0.50
N GLY A 423 7.63 -4.14 -1.42
CA GLY A 423 8.37 -5.40 -1.41
C GLY A 423 9.28 -5.61 -0.20
N ASN A 424 9.78 -4.54 0.45
CA ASN A 424 10.54 -4.69 1.70
C ASN A 424 9.67 -5.25 2.84
N TYR A 425 8.36 -5.08 2.76
CA TYR A 425 7.41 -5.66 3.72
C TYR A 425 6.83 -6.96 3.17
N SER A 426 6.11 -6.87 2.06
CA SER A 426 5.30 -7.97 1.50
C SER A 426 6.11 -9.23 1.16
N ARG A 427 7.34 -9.09 0.66
CA ARG A 427 8.15 -10.26 0.23
C ARG A 427 8.66 -11.07 1.41
N PHE A 428 8.88 -10.45 2.55
CA PHE A 428 9.60 -11.04 3.67
C PHE A 428 8.70 -11.32 4.87
N ILE A 429 7.67 -10.48 5.09
CA ILE A 429 6.73 -10.65 6.19
C ILE A 429 5.59 -11.57 5.73
N ASN A 430 5.65 -12.83 6.13
CA ASN A 430 4.68 -13.84 5.71
C ASN A 430 3.34 -13.69 6.44
N ALA A 431 2.26 -14.17 5.81
CA ALA A 431 0.96 -14.28 6.45
C ALA A 431 1.09 -15.10 7.77
N GLY A 432 0.60 -14.53 8.87
CA GLY A 432 0.72 -15.06 10.22
C GLY A 432 1.95 -14.59 11.00
N ALA A 433 2.84 -13.79 10.41
CA ALA A 433 4.00 -13.23 11.11
C ALA A 433 3.56 -12.40 12.32
N THR A 434 4.30 -12.45 13.42
CA THR A 434 3.99 -11.68 14.63
C THR A 434 4.92 -10.50 14.73
N ARG A 435 4.39 -9.27 14.83
CA ARG A 435 5.21 -8.08 15.07
C ARG A 435 5.77 -8.13 16.48
N VAL A 436 7.06 -7.82 16.64
CA VAL A 436 7.76 -7.77 17.94
C VAL A 436 8.31 -6.37 18.20
N THR A 437 8.58 -6.04 19.46
CA THR A 437 9.11 -4.72 19.83
C THR A 437 10.50 -4.48 19.26
N VAL A 438 10.71 -3.27 18.76
CA VAL A 438 12.03 -2.71 18.43
C VAL A 438 12.22 -1.44 19.23
N SER A 439 13.36 -1.35 19.91
CA SER A 439 13.83 -0.15 20.60
C SER A 439 15.25 0.19 20.16
N GLY A 440 15.75 1.37 20.56
CA GLY A 440 17.11 1.78 20.28
C GLY A 440 17.77 2.39 21.50
N ASP A 441 19.00 1.97 21.78
CA ASP A 441 19.89 2.64 22.72
C ASP A 441 20.64 3.73 21.95
N ASN A 442 20.50 4.98 22.40
CA ASN A 442 21.09 6.17 21.77
C ASN A 442 20.63 6.46 20.33
N ILE A 443 19.58 5.78 19.85
CA ILE A 443 18.99 6.01 18.53
C ILE A 443 17.46 5.93 18.56
N ASN A 444 16.79 6.93 17.97
CA ASN A 444 15.34 6.91 17.82
C ASN A 444 14.96 6.09 16.58
N VAL A 445 14.49 4.85 16.80
CA VAL A 445 14.04 3.90 15.78
C VAL A 445 12.60 4.13 15.31
N ASN A 446 11.98 5.25 15.69
CA ASN A 446 10.66 5.65 15.23
C ASN A 446 10.61 7.14 14.89
N ASN A 447 11.68 7.66 14.27
CA ASN A 447 11.79 9.04 13.82
C ASN A 447 11.23 9.17 12.38
N PRO A 448 10.07 9.82 12.17
CA PRO A 448 9.42 9.94 10.85
C PRO A 448 10.23 10.73 9.80
N LYS A 449 11.28 11.45 10.23
CA LYS A 449 12.21 12.16 9.33
C LYS A 449 13.63 11.58 9.37
N GLY A 450 13.83 10.47 10.07
CA GLY A 450 15.10 9.79 10.25
C GLY A 450 14.93 8.28 10.12
N LEU A 451 15.41 7.53 11.11
CA LEU A 451 15.31 6.08 11.13
C LEU A 451 13.95 5.61 11.70
N MET A 452 13.33 4.68 10.98
CA MET A 452 12.16 3.93 11.43
C MET A 452 12.46 2.43 11.29
N MET A 453 12.28 1.65 12.35
CA MET A 453 12.52 0.19 12.31
C MET A 453 11.38 -0.59 12.94
N SER A 454 11.01 -1.68 12.29
CA SER A 454 10.00 -2.63 12.75
C SER A 454 10.50 -4.06 12.53
N ALA A 455 10.07 -5.00 13.37
CA ALA A 455 10.52 -6.38 13.31
C ALA A 455 9.36 -7.37 13.44
N TYR A 456 9.50 -8.52 12.79
CA TYR A 456 8.46 -9.51 12.61
C TYR A 456 9.06 -10.91 12.67
N VAL A 457 8.41 -11.82 13.39
CA VAL A 457 8.78 -13.24 13.43
C VAL A 457 7.81 -14.01 12.56
N ASN A 458 8.32 -14.63 11.48
CA ASN A 458 7.51 -15.43 10.58
C ASN A 458 7.02 -16.71 11.27
N PRO A 459 5.85 -17.27 10.85
CA PRO A 459 5.29 -18.48 11.46
C PRO A 459 6.28 -19.64 11.49
N GLY A 460 6.19 -20.46 12.55
CA GLY A 460 7.15 -21.54 12.79
C GLY A 460 8.45 -21.10 13.48
N ASN A 461 8.56 -19.81 13.89
CA ASN A 461 9.62 -19.23 14.72
C ASN A 461 11.06 -19.45 14.22
N LYS A 462 11.27 -19.48 12.90
CA LYS A 462 12.59 -19.74 12.30
C LYS A 462 13.21 -18.56 11.57
N GLU A 463 12.47 -17.49 11.36
CA GLU A 463 12.94 -16.34 10.60
C GLU A 463 12.48 -15.03 11.23
N LEU A 464 13.45 -14.18 11.53
CA LEU A 464 13.29 -12.80 11.98
C LEU A 464 13.46 -11.88 10.77
N VAL A 465 12.49 -11.00 10.56
CA VAL A 465 12.51 -9.96 9.53
C VAL A 465 12.55 -8.61 10.21
N VAL A 466 13.53 -7.78 9.88
CA VAL A 466 13.67 -6.40 10.39
C VAL A 466 13.67 -5.45 9.20
N VAL A 467 12.67 -4.56 9.13
CA VAL A 467 12.58 -3.54 8.07
C VAL A 467 13.04 -2.21 8.63
N ALA A 468 14.03 -1.60 7.99
CA ALA A 468 14.59 -0.30 8.33
C ALA A 468 14.32 0.71 7.21
N VAL A 469 13.63 1.80 7.52
CA VAL A 469 13.45 2.96 6.63
C VAL A 469 14.37 4.07 7.14
N ASN A 470 15.40 4.41 6.37
CA ASN A 470 16.21 5.59 6.63
C ASN A 470 15.72 6.74 5.74
N TYR A 471 14.86 7.57 6.32
CA TYR A 471 14.31 8.77 5.70
C TYR A 471 15.31 9.93 5.69
N GLY A 472 16.39 9.84 6.46
CA GLY A 472 17.37 10.89 6.65
C GLY A 472 18.33 11.07 5.49
N ASP A 473 19.19 12.07 5.61
CA ASP A 473 20.21 12.46 4.63
C ASP A 473 21.63 11.97 4.99
N VAL A 474 21.72 11.10 6.00
CA VAL A 474 22.98 10.55 6.54
C VAL A 474 22.90 9.02 6.57
N ASP A 475 23.98 8.38 6.14
CA ASP A 475 24.12 6.93 6.22
C ASP A 475 24.24 6.48 7.68
N LEU A 476 23.63 5.35 8.02
CA LEU A 476 23.63 4.85 9.39
C LEU A 476 24.32 3.49 9.46
N SER A 477 24.93 3.21 10.61
CA SER A 477 25.48 1.90 10.96
C SER A 477 25.16 1.59 12.40
N SER A 478 24.61 0.40 12.65
CA SER A 478 24.11 0.01 13.98
C SER A 478 24.23 -1.50 14.18
N PHE A 479 24.36 -1.94 15.41
CA PHE A 479 24.16 -3.36 15.75
C PHE A 479 22.66 -3.67 15.84
N ILE A 480 22.27 -4.89 15.48
CA ILE A 480 20.94 -5.45 15.77
C ILE A 480 21.12 -6.52 16.86
N ASN A 481 20.78 -6.17 18.09
CA ASN A 481 20.74 -7.10 19.21
C ASN A 481 19.37 -7.78 19.28
N VAL A 482 19.34 -9.11 19.33
CA VAL A 482 18.10 -9.89 19.40
C VAL A 482 17.97 -10.49 20.79
N GLU A 483 16.92 -10.10 21.52
CA GLU A 483 16.61 -10.63 22.84
C GLU A 483 15.59 -11.75 22.76
N GLY A 484 15.84 -12.85 23.48
CA GLY A 484 14.96 -14.01 23.55
C GLY A 484 15.34 -15.16 22.61
N ALA A 485 16.23 -14.95 21.64
CA ALA A 485 16.82 -16.02 20.82
C ALA A 485 18.14 -15.57 20.17
N ALA A 486 18.88 -16.53 19.61
CA ALA A 486 20.10 -16.25 18.86
C ALA A 486 19.81 -16.13 17.36
N VAL A 487 20.48 -15.17 16.71
CA VAL A 487 20.57 -15.02 15.26
C VAL A 487 22.05 -14.89 14.92
N ASP A 488 22.57 -15.70 14.01
CA ASP A 488 24.00 -15.65 13.65
C ASP A 488 24.30 -14.57 12.61
N GLN A 489 23.43 -14.46 11.61
CA GLN A 489 23.67 -13.67 10.41
C GLN A 489 22.38 -13.04 9.91
N PHE A 490 22.51 -11.88 9.28
CA PHE A 490 21.45 -11.22 8.55
C PHE A 490 21.79 -11.12 7.07
N LYS A 491 20.80 -11.44 6.23
CA LYS A 491 20.79 -11.11 4.80
C LYS A 491 20.00 -9.83 4.57
N GLY A 492 20.67 -8.79 4.06
CA GLY A 492 20.03 -7.51 3.73
C GLY A 492 19.48 -7.47 2.30
N TYR A 493 18.40 -6.70 2.10
CA TYR A 493 17.82 -6.38 0.79
C TYR A 493 17.53 -4.88 0.72
N LEU A 494 18.14 -4.16 -0.23
CA LEU A 494 18.13 -2.71 -0.33
C LEU A 494 17.19 -2.21 -1.43
N THR A 495 16.29 -1.31 -1.07
CA THR A 495 15.63 -0.39 -2.00
C THR A 495 16.13 1.03 -1.75
N GLY A 496 16.72 1.66 -2.75
CA GLY A 496 17.39 2.97 -2.62
C GLY A 496 17.35 3.81 -3.90
N PRO A 497 17.99 4.99 -3.92
CA PRO A 497 17.94 5.92 -5.05
C PRO A 497 18.57 5.37 -6.33
N ASP A 498 19.62 4.55 -6.21
CA ASP A 498 20.36 4.02 -7.36
C ASP A 498 19.47 3.11 -8.23
N ALA A 499 19.62 3.15 -9.56
CA ALA A 499 18.72 2.48 -10.48
C ALA A 499 18.51 0.97 -10.20
N ASP A 500 19.58 0.27 -9.80
CA ASP A 500 19.59 -1.17 -9.51
C ASP A 500 19.15 -1.52 -8.07
N ALA A 501 19.07 -0.54 -7.16
CA ALA A 501 18.67 -0.71 -5.76
C ALA A 501 17.15 -0.96 -5.63
N LYS A 502 16.70 -2.13 -6.10
CA LYS A 502 15.31 -2.59 -6.14
C LYS A 502 15.24 -3.96 -5.47
N LEU A 503 15.11 -4.01 -4.15
CA LEU A 503 15.38 -5.22 -3.34
C LEU A 503 16.74 -5.86 -3.66
N LYS A 504 17.76 -5.03 -3.88
CA LYS A 504 19.12 -5.48 -4.19
C LYS A 504 19.69 -6.27 -3.01
N PRO A 505 20.07 -7.55 -3.19
CA PRO A 505 20.64 -8.33 -2.11
C PRO A 505 21.99 -7.74 -1.68
N LEU A 506 22.18 -7.59 -0.37
CA LEU A 506 23.43 -7.16 0.25
C LEU A 506 24.27 -8.37 0.68
N ALA A 507 25.51 -8.14 1.07
CA ALA A 507 26.34 -9.18 1.69
C ALA A 507 25.67 -9.70 2.98
N LEU A 508 25.99 -10.94 3.36
CA LEU A 508 25.66 -11.43 4.70
C LEU A 508 26.47 -10.63 5.72
N VAL A 509 25.84 -10.32 6.85
CA VAL A 509 26.46 -9.60 7.96
C VAL A 509 26.29 -10.45 9.21
N ASP A 510 27.40 -10.71 9.92
CA ASP A 510 27.35 -11.44 11.19
C ASP A 510 26.62 -10.58 12.25
N SER A 511 25.89 -11.21 13.17
CA SER A 511 25.07 -10.49 14.16
C SER A 511 25.88 -9.68 15.17
N ASN A 512 27.19 -9.94 15.27
CA ASN A 512 28.15 -9.17 16.03
C ASN A 512 28.81 -8.03 15.23
N GLU A 513 28.39 -7.79 13.99
CA GLU A 513 28.83 -6.71 13.13
C GLU A 513 27.74 -5.64 12.97
N LYS A 514 28.14 -4.44 12.53
CA LYS A 514 27.19 -3.35 12.26
C LYS A 514 26.52 -3.57 10.91
N VAL A 515 25.20 -3.50 10.87
CA VAL A 515 24.46 -3.40 9.61
C VAL A 515 24.55 -1.97 9.06
N PHE A 516 24.63 -1.85 7.73
CA PHE A 516 24.64 -0.57 7.03
C PHE A 516 23.25 -0.23 6.50
N ILE A 517 22.79 1.01 6.76
CA ILE A 517 21.48 1.51 6.32
C ILE A 517 21.72 2.84 5.58
N PRO A 518 21.85 2.82 4.24
CA PRO A 518 22.11 4.02 3.45
C PRO A 518 21.05 5.10 3.69
N LYS A 519 21.42 6.37 3.54
CA LYS A 519 20.45 7.48 3.51
C LYS A 519 19.40 7.28 2.42
N LYS A 520 18.21 7.83 2.63
CA LYS A 520 17.09 7.77 1.66
C LYS A 520 16.86 6.36 1.13
N SER A 521 16.82 5.37 2.02
CA SER A 521 16.70 3.97 1.63
C SER A 521 15.79 3.17 2.57
N ILE A 522 15.43 1.99 2.10
CA ILE A 522 14.74 0.95 2.86
C ILE A 522 15.60 -0.30 2.78
N VAL A 523 15.93 -0.89 3.93
CA VAL A 523 16.66 -2.14 4.01
C VAL A 523 15.88 -3.14 4.83
N THR A 524 15.66 -4.32 4.27
CA THR A 524 15.10 -5.45 5.02
C THR A 524 16.19 -6.45 5.35
N PHE A 525 16.37 -6.72 6.64
CA PHE A 525 17.29 -7.73 7.16
C PHE A 525 16.51 -8.98 7.54
N VAL A 526 16.96 -10.13 7.04
CA VAL A 526 16.36 -11.44 7.31
C VAL A 526 17.40 -12.31 7.99
N GLY A 527 17.07 -12.85 9.16
CA GLY A 527 17.96 -13.72 9.94
C GLY A 527 17.24 -14.95 10.46
N SER A 528 17.94 -16.09 10.52
CA SER A 528 17.38 -17.32 11.07
C SER A 528 17.47 -17.33 12.59
N ILE A 529 16.35 -17.65 13.25
CA ILE A 529 16.26 -17.78 14.71
C ILE A 529 16.65 -19.22 15.10
N LYS A 530 17.52 -19.35 16.11
CA LYS A 530 17.97 -20.65 16.66
C LYS A 530 17.30 -21.04 17.96
#